data_AF-A0A3B6VG97-F1
#
_entry.id   AF-A0A3B6VG97-F1
#
_cell.length_a   1.000
_cell.length_b   1.000
_cell.length_c   1.000
_cell.angle_alpha   90.00
_cell.angle_beta   90.00
_cell.angle_gamma   90.00
#
_symmetry.space_group_name_H-M   'P 1'
#
loop_
_entity.id
_entity.type
_entity.pdbx_description
1 polymer ?
#
loop_
_entity_poly.entity_id
_entity_poly.type
_entity_poly.pdbx_seq_one_letter_code
_entity_poly.pdbx_strand_id
1 'polypeptide(L)'
;MKLIKQFAVIFSIYSISDILSKTLKLPIPGNVIGMMLLFFLLLTGIVKESHIDEASELLIANMSLLFIPGTLAIIDEYQYVKAEIIPFVIICIFMAVIIMIATGLSAQFFEKLFSKFRK
;
A
#
# COMPACT_ATOMS: atom_id res chain seq x y z
N MET A 1 -14.77 1.58 -23.14
CA MET A 1 -14.80 2.85 -22.36
C MET A 1 -14.96 2.66 -20.85
N LYS A 2 -15.44 1.50 -20.37
CA LYS A 2 -15.60 1.21 -18.93
C LYS A 2 -14.27 1.32 -18.17
N LEU A 3 -13.23 0.61 -18.61
CA LEU A 3 -11.88 0.68 -18.03
C LEU A 3 -11.34 2.10 -17.89
N ILE A 4 -11.46 2.94 -18.91
CA ILE A 4 -10.97 4.34 -18.86
C ILE A 4 -11.67 5.11 -17.72
N LYS A 5 -12.98 4.92 -17.53
CA LYS A 5 -13.71 5.55 -16.42
C LYS A 5 -13.22 5.02 -15.07
N GLN A 6 -13.00 3.72 -14.94
CA GLN A 6 -12.52 3.12 -13.70
C GLN A 6 -11.11 3.59 -13.34
N PHE A 7 -10.20 3.61 -14.32
CA PHE A 7 -8.88 4.22 -14.17
C PHE A 7 -8.98 5.70 -13.77
N ALA A 8 -9.84 6.48 -14.42
CA ALA A 8 -10.05 7.88 -14.07
C ALA A 8 -10.49 8.04 -12.60
N VAL A 9 -11.37 7.18 -12.08
CA VAL A 9 -11.77 7.20 -10.67
C VAL A 9 -10.56 6.93 -9.76
N ILE A 10 -9.81 5.85 -10.01
CA ILE A 10 -8.64 5.47 -9.21
C ILE A 10 -7.59 6.60 -9.21
N PHE A 11 -7.23 7.12 -10.38
CA PHE A 11 -6.26 8.20 -10.52
C PHE A 11 -6.75 9.52 -9.92
N SER A 12 -8.04 9.82 -9.99
CA SER A 12 -8.60 11.03 -9.36
C SER A 12 -8.48 10.97 -7.84
N ILE A 13 -8.83 9.82 -7.24
CA ILE A 13 -8.70 9.63 -5.79
C ILE A 13 -7.23 9.77 -5.37
N TYR A 14 -6.32 9.09 -6.07
CA TYR A 14 -4.88 9.22 -5.81
C TYR A 14 -4.39 10.67 -5.93
N SER A 15 -4.77 11.38 -6.99
CA SER A 15 -4.35 12.77 -7.22
C SER A 15 -4.85 13.70 -6.11
N ILE A 16 -6.10 13.55 -5.69
CA ILE A 16 -6.66 14.31 -4.57
C ILE A 16 -5.89 14.03 -3.29
N SER A 17 -5.57 12.77 -3.01
CA SER A 17 -4.84 12.37 -1.80
C SER A 17 -3.37 12.82 -1.80
N ASP A 18 -2.71 12.84 -2.96
CA ASP A 18 -1.35 13.38 -3.11
C ASP A 18 -1.32 14.90 -2.89
N ILE A 19 -2.27 15.65 -3.48
CA ILE A 19 -2.44 17.08 -3.24
C ILE A 19 -2.71 17.34 -1.76
N LEU A 20 -3.57 16.53 -1.13
CA LEU A 20 -3.91 16.66 0.28
C LEU A 20 -2.70 16.41 1.18
N SER A 21 -1.92 15.35 0.92
CA SER A 21 -0.69 15.02 1.64
C SER A 21 0.30 16.20 1.60
N LYS A 22 0.52 16.77 0.40
CA LYS A 22 1.46 17.87 0.19
C LYS A 22 0.98 19.19 0.80
N THR A 23 -0.31 19.51 0.65
CA THR A 23 -0.88 20.78 1.13
C THR A 23 -0.93 20.82 2.66
N LEU A 24 -1.35 19.72 3.29
CA LEU A 24 -1.42 19.61 4.74
C LEU A 24 -0.07 19.27 5.39
N LYS A 25 1.00 19.07 4.59
CA LYS A 25 2.34 18.66 5.03
C LYS A 25 2.30 17.46 6.00
N LEU A 26 1.45 16.49 5.69
CA LEU A 26 1.29 15.32 6.55
C LEU A 26 2.53 14.43 6.44
N PRO A 27 2.99 13.80 7.53
CA PRO A 27 4.10 12.84 7.51
C PRO A 27 3.72 11.50 6.87
N ILE A 28 2.60 11.44 6.14
CA ILE A 28 2.01 10.24 5.56
C ILE A 28 1.95 10.44 4.04
N PRO A 29 2.48 9.48 3.24
CA PRO A 29 2.45 9.57 1.80
C PRO A 29 1.01 9.52 1.24
N GLY A 30 0.79 10.18 0.11
CA GLY A 30 -0.53 10.32 -0.50
C GLY A 30 -1.22 8.99 -0.84
N ASN A 31 -0.48 7.92 -1.09
CA ASN A 31 -1.04 6.60 -1.37
C ASN A 31 -1.83 6.02 -0.17
N VAL A 32 -1.31 6.13 1.05
CA VAL A 32 -1.98 5.67 2.28
C VAL A 32 -3.25 6.49 2.52
N ILE A 33 -3.18 7.81 2.30
CA ILE A 33 -4.34 8.70 2.38
C ILE A 33 -5.39 8.30 1.33
N GLY A 34 -4.96 7.97 0.11
CA GLY A 34 -5.84 7.50 -0.97
C GLY A 34 -6.54 6.20 -0.65
N MET A 35 -5.85 5.25 -0.02
CA MET A 35 -6.46 4.01 0.46
C MET A 35 -7.54 4.29 1.51
N MET A 36 -7.27 5.16 2.48
CA MET A 36 -8.26 5.57 3.49
C MET A 36 -9.45 6.28 2.85
N LEU A 37 -9.20 7.22 1.94
CA LEU A 37 -10.25 7.97 1.24
C LEU A 37 -11.13 7.04 0.41
N LEU A 38 -10.53 6.13 -0.36
CA LEU A 38 -11.27 5.14 -1.13
C LEU A 38 -12.11 4.24 -0.22
N PHE A 39 -11.56 3.81 0.92
CA PHE A 39 -12.27 3.01 1.90
C PHE A 39 -13.52 3.75 2.43
N PHE A 40 -13.41 5.03 2.81
CA PHE A 40 -14.57 5.82 3.22
C PHE A 40 -15.58 6.04 2.09
N LEU A 41 -15.12 6.22 0.84
CA LEU A 41 -16.00 6.36 -0.32
C LEU A 41 -16.77 5.07 -0.64
N LEU A 42 -16.16 3.91 -0.40
CA LEU A 42 -16.81 2.60 -0.49
C LEU A 42 -17.83 2.41 0.63
N LEU A 43 -17.48 2.77 1.88
CA LEU A 43 -18.40 2.69 3.02
C LEU A 43 -19.65 3.58 2.84
N THR A 44 -19.48 4.78 2.29
CA THR A 44 -20.58 5.72 2.02
C THR A 44 -21.39 5.35 0.77
N GLY A 45 -20.93 4.38 -0.04
CA GLY A 45 -21.58 3.95 -1.27
C GLY A 45 -21.51 4.95 -2.43
N ILE A 46 -20.76 6.05 -2.28
CA ILE A 46 -20.51 7.03 -3.34
C ILE A 46 -19.73 6.36 -4.48
N VAL A 47 -18.71 5.60 -4.11
CA VAL A 47 -17.99 4.71 -5.03
C VAL A 47 -18.50 3.29 -4.78
N LYS A 48 -18.96 2.63 -5.83
CA LYS A 48 -19.31 1.21 -5.80
C LYS A 48 -18.11 0.40 -6.29
N GLU A 49 -18.00 -0.84 -5.84
CA GLU A 49 -16.97 -1.78 -6.29
C GLU A 49 -16.91 -1.87 -7.83
N SER A 50 -18.06 -1.94 -8.49
CA SER A 50 -18.18 -1.96 -9.96
C SER A 50 -17.59 -0.73 -10.69
N HIS A 51 -17.32 0.37 -9.97
CA HIS A 51 -16.65 1.55 -10.51
C HIS A 51 -15.13 1.42 -10.59
N ILE A 52 -14.52 0.42 -9.96
CA ILE A 52 -13.06 0.24 -9.92
C ILE A 52 -12.59 -1.19 -10.15
N ASP A 53 -13.50 -2.17 -10.13
CA ASP A 53 -13.24 -3.61 -10.15
C ASP A 53 -12.24 -4.07 -11.23
N GLU A 54 -12.65 -4.07 -12.51
CA GLU A 54 -11.81 -4.53 -13.65
C GLU A 54 -10.45 -3.81 -13.74
N ALA A 55 -10.42 -2.49 -13.51
CA ALA A 55 -9.17 -1.72 -13.55
C ALA A 55 -8.24 -2.09 -12.39
N SER A 56 -8.79 -2.33 -11.20
CA SER A 56 -8.02 -2.74 -10.02
C SER A 56 -7.46 -4.14 -10.21
N GLU A 57 -8.27 -5.08 -10.72
CA GLU A 57 -7.81 -6.43 -11.07
C GLU A 57 -6.67 -6.41 -12.09
N LEU A 58 -6.80 -5.60 -13.15
CA LEU A 58 -5.75 -5.47 -14.17
C LEU A 58 -4.45 -4.92 -13.56
N LEU A 59 -4.54 -3.87 -12.74
CA LEU A 59 -3.38 -3.27 -12.05
C LEU A 59 -2.72 -4.26 -11.10
N ILE A 60 -3.50 -5.01 -10.32
CA ILE A 60 -2.99 -6.01 -9.38
C ILE A 60 -2.36 -7.19 -10.13
N ALA A 61 -3.01 -7.69 -11.18
CA ALA A 61 -2.50 -8.78 -12.00
C ALA A 61 -1.16 -8.44 -12.69
N ASN A 62 -0.95 -7.16 -13.03
CA ASN A 62 0.27 -6.68 -13.66
C ASN A 62 1.20 -5.93 -12.69
N MET A 63 0.98 -6.05 -11.37
CA MET A 63 1.70 -5.26 -10.37
C MET A 63 3.23 -5.43 -10.46
N SER A 64 3.70 -6.66 -10.71
CA SER A 64 5.13 -6.96 -10.88
C SER A 64 5.75 -6.20 -12.06
N LEU A 65 5.02 -6.04 -13.17
CA LEU A 65 5.49 -5.27 -14.33
C LEU A 65 5.56 -3.78 -14.00
N LEU A 66 4.59 -3.27 -13.24
CA LEU A 66 4.55 -1.87 -12.80
C LEU A 66 5.65 -1.51 -11.79
N PHE A 67 6.27 -2.49 -11.14
CA PHE A 67 7.42 -2.28 -10.25
C PHE A 67 8.76 -2.20 -11.00
N ILE A 68 8.84 -2.60 -12.28
CA ILE A 68 10.08 -2.56 -13.06
C ILE A 68 10.68 -1.15 -13.11
N PRO A 69 9.93 -0.08 -13.48
CA PRO A 69 10.47 1.28 -13.51
C PRO A 69 11.00 1.75 -12.16
N GLY A 70 10.31 1.42 -11.07
CA GLY A 70 10.76 1.75 -9.70
C GLY A 70 12.04 1.01 -9.31
N THR A 71 12.23 -0.22 -9.81
CA THR A 71 13.41 -1.03 -9.53
C THR A 71 14.62 -0.58 -10.37
N LEU A 72 14.39 -0.11 -11.60
CA LEU A 72 15.45 0.44 -12.46
C LEU A 72 16.18 1.62 -11.79
N ALA A 73 15.48 2.46 -11.04
CA ALA A 73 16.09 3.56 -10.29
C ALA A 73 17.10 3.09 -9.22
N ILE A 74 16.98 1.85 -8.73
CA ILE A 74 17.92 1.25 -7.77
C ILE A 74 19.19 0.76 -8.49
N ILE A 75 19.04 0.33 -9.75
CA ILE A 75 20.16 -0.15 -10.57
C ILE A 75 21.10 1.01 -10.93
N ASP A 76 20.59 2.23 -11.08
CA ASP A 76 21.43 3.41 -11.31
C ASP A 76 22.44 3.64 -10.17
N GLU A 77 22.08 3.25 -8.93
CA GLU A 77 22.91 3.34 -7.73
C GLU A 77 23.56 1.99 -7.35
N TYR A 78 23.60 1.03 -8.28
CA TYR A 78 24.00 -0.36 -8.01
C TYR A 78 25.40 -0.50 -7.40
N GLN A 79 26.33 0.40 -7.70
CA GLN A 79 27.70 0.37 -7.14
C GLN A 79 27.70 0.48 -5.61
N TYR A 80 26.83 1.33 -5.04
CA TYR A 80 26.70 1.49 -3.59
C TYR A 80 25.98 0.30 -2.96
N VAL A 81 24.96 -0.23 -3.64
CA VAL A 81 24.18 -1.38 -3.17
C VAL A 81 24.99 -2.67 -3.16
N LYS A 82 25.85 -2.87 -4.17
CA LYS A 82 26.64 -4.10 -4.32
C LYS A 82 27.61 -4.32 -3.16
N ALA A 83 28.20 -3.27 -2.62
CA ALA A 83 29.15 -3.36 -1.51
C ALA A 83 28.49 -3.90 -0.23
N GLU A 84 27.22 -3.56 0.00
CA GLU A 84 26.49 -3.83 1.24
C GLU A 84 25.36 -4.85 1.06
N ILE A 85 25.34 -5.60 -0.04
CA ILE A 85 24.21 -6.49 -0.38
C ILE A 85 24.03 -7.62 0.64
N ILE A 86 25.12 -8.13 1.22
CA ILE A 86 25.08 -9.18 2.24
C ILE A 86 24.45 -8.65 3.54
N PRO A 87 24.95 -7.55 4.16
CA PRO A 87 24.27 -6.90 5.28
C PRO A 87 22.81 -6.54 4.99
N PHE A 88 22.51 -6.06 3.78
CA PHE A 88 21.15 -5.69 3.37
C PHE A 88 20.19 -6.88 3.37
N VAL A 89 20.58 -8.02 2.79
CA VAL A 89 19.74 -9.21 2.78
C VAL A 89 19.51 -9.74 4.20
N ILE A 90 20.55 -9.74 5.03
CA ILE A 90 20.45 -10.18 6.43
C ILE A 90 19.45 -9.30 7.20
N ILE A 91 19.56 -7.98 7.10
CA ILE A 91 18.65 -7.07 7.81
C ILE A 91 17.21 -7.16 7.28
N CYS A 92 17.01 -7.38 5.98
CA CYS A 92 15.69 -7.59 5.39
C CYS A 92 15.01 -8.85 5.95
N ILE A 93 15.71 -9.99 5.95
CA ILE A 93 15.17 -11.25 6.49
C ILE A 93 14.89 -11.10 7.98
N PHE A 94 15.83 -10.54 8.73
CA PHE A 94 15.68 -10.32 10.16
C PHE A 94 14.48 -9.42 10.49
N MET A 95 14.33 -8.30 9.79
CA MET A 95 13.18 -7.39 9.96
C MET A 95 11.87 -8.06 9.56
N ALA A 96 11.84 -8.84 8.48
CA ALA A 96 10.63 -9.56 8.06
C ALA A 96 10.15 -10.53 9.16
N VAL A 97 11.07 -11.28 9.76
CA VAL A 97 10.76 -12.19 10.88
C VAL A 97 10.25 -11.42 12.09
N ILE A 98 10.92 -10.32 12.49
CA ILE A 98 10.50 -9.50 13.63
C ILE A 98 9.11 -8.91 13.40
N ILE A 99 8.86 -8.32 12.22
CA ILE A 99 7.58 -7.71 11.88
C ILE A 99 6.47 -8.76 11.92
N MET A 100 6.72 -9.96 11.38
CA MET A 100 5.76 -11.06 11.39
C MET A 100 5.43 -11.52 12.81
N ILE A 101 6.45 -11.70 13.67
CA ILE A 101 6.26 -12.06 15.09
C ILE A 101 5.49 -10.97 15.82
N ALA A 102 5.90 -9.70 15.67
CA ALA A 102 5.25 -8.57 16.34
C ALA A 102 3.78 -8.46 15.93
N THR A 103 3.48 -8.55 14.64
CA THR A 103 2.12 -8.52 14.10
C THR A 103 1.28 -9.69 14.63
N GLY A 104 1.85 -10.89 14.66
CA GLY A 104 1.19 -12.08 15.21
C GLY A 104 0.89 -11.95 16.70
N LEU A 105 1.83 -11.45 17.50
CA LEU A 105 1.63 -11.20 18.93
C LEU A 105 0.59 -10.09 19.17
N SER A 106 0.61 -9.01 18.38
CA SER A 106 -0.41 -7.96 18.46
C SER A 106 -1.80 -8.52 18.17
N ALA A 107 -1.96 -9.32 17.12
CA ALA A 107 -3.25 -9.94 16.78
C ALA A 107 -3.76 -10.86 17.91
N GLN A 108 -2.90 -11.74 18.45
CA GLN A 108 -3.24 -12.61 19.57
C GLN A 108 -3.57 -11.83 20.85
N PHE A 109 -2.87 -10.72 21.10
CA PHE A 109 -3.15 -9.85 22.24
C PHE A 109 -4.55 -9.22 22.12
N PHE A 110 -4.91 -8.70 20.95
CA PHE A 110 -6.24 -8.15 20.69
C PHE A 110 -7.34 -9.22 20.85
N GLU A 111 -7.11 -10.43 20.35
CA GLU A 111 -8.06 -11.53 20.49
C GLU A 111 -8.30 -11.91 21.97
N LYS A 112 -7.23 -12.02 22.76
CA LYS A 112 -7.32 -12.26 24.21
C LYS A 112 -8.03 -11.13 24.94
N LEU A 113 -7.76 -9.87 24.57
CA LEU A 113 -8.41 -8.70 25.16
C LEU A 113 -9.91 -8.67 24.87
N PHE A 114 -10.31 -8.92 23.62
CA PHE A 114 -11.72 -8.94 23.21
C PHE A 114 -12.48 -10.15 23.77
N SER A 115 -11.86 -11.34 23.86
CA SER A 115 -12.49 -12.50 24.49
C SER A 115 -12.73 -12.31 26.00
N LYS A 116 -11.86 -11.55 26.69
CA LYS A 116 -12.04 -11.17 28.09
C LYS A 116 -13.16 -10.14 28.28
N PHE A 117 -13.39 -9.25 27.32
CA PHE A 117 -14.48 -8.27 27.32
C PHE A 117 -15.86 -8.86 26.96
N ARG A 118 -15.89 -10.06 26.35
CA ARG A 118 -17.12 -10.76 25.94
C ARG A 118 -17.67 -11.73 27.00
N LYS A 119 -16.97 -11.90 28.13
CA LYS A 119 -17.46 -12.59 29.33
C LYS A 119 -17.90 -11.56 30.37
#